data_AF-A0AAW5TZN6-F1
#
_entry.id   AF-A0AAW5TZN6-F1
#
_cell.length_a   1.000
_cell.length_b   1.000
_cell.length_c   1.000
_cell.angle_alpha   90.00
_cell.angle_beta   90.00
_cell.angle_gamma   90.00
#
_symmetry.space_group_name_H-M   'P 1'
#
loop_
_entity.id
_entity.type
_entity.pdbx_description
1 polymer ?
#
loop_
_entity_poly.entity_id
_entity_poly.type
_entity_poly.pdbx_seq_one_letter_code
_entity_poly.pdbx_strand_id
1 'polypeptide(L)' 'MEITSSSIQSFETWIKNDDQALLDLLKKGKRVKVEGFLKSETYQKDGKDHHVIKLIATSFSEVEKQKKEEAA' A
#
# COMPACT_ATOMS: atom_id res chain seq x y z
N MET A 1 13.27 -5.15 -23.93
CA MET A 1 13.68 -4.73 -22.57
C MET A 1 12.40 -4.34 -21.85
N GLU A 2 11.99 -5.11 -20.85
CA GLU A 2 10.80 -4.76 -20.06
C GLU A 2 11.16 -3.55 -19.19
N ILE A 3 10.52 -2.41 -19.43
CA ILE A 3 10.76 -1.20 -18.62
C ILE A 3 9.95 -1.36 -17.34
N THR A 4 10.61 -1.75 -16.25
CA THR A 4 9.99 -1.76 -14.93
C THR A 4 10.02 -0.35 -14.34
N SER A 5 8.87 0.32 -14.32
CA SER A 5 8.71 1.61 -13.64
C SER A 5 8.38 1.39 -12.16
N SER A 6 9.06 2.12 -11.28
CA SER A 6 8.83 2.09 -9.83
C SER A 6 8.28 3.42 -9.33
N SER A 7 7.39 3.38 -8.35
CA SER A 7 6.86 4.55 -7.67
C SER A 7 6.84 4.35 -6.16
N ILE A 8 6.87 5.46 -5.42
CA ILE A 8 6.62 5.49 -3.98
C ILE A 8 5.18 5.94 -3.79
N GLN A 9 4.40 5.15 -3.04
CA GLN A 9 3.00 5.43 -2.76
C GLN A 9 2.75 5.29 -1.26
N SER A 10 1.99 6.24 -0.71
CA SER A 10 1.55 6.19 0.69
C SER A 10 0.18 5.53 0.78
N PHE A 11 0.03 4.57 1.69
CA PHE A 11 -1.24 3.92 2.01
C PHE A 11 -1.61 4.22 3.46
N GLU A 12 -2.88 4.54 3.69
CA GLU A 12 -3.44 4.77 5.03
C GLU A 12 -4.35 3.61 5.41
N THR A 13 -4.25 3.15 6.65
CA THR A 13 -5.11 2.08 7.19
C THR A 13 -5.21 2.21 8.71
N TRP A 14 -6.29 1.67 9.28
CA TRP A 14 -6.46 1.53 10.71
C TRP A 14 -6.16 0.09 11.10
N ILE A 15 -5.15 -0.11 11.95
CA ILE A 15 -4.74 -1.44 12.43
C ILE A 15 -5.02 -1.50 13.93
N LYS A 16 -5.57 -2.63 14.40
CA LYS A 16 -5.72 -2.85 15.85
C LYS A 16 -4.35 -3.15 16.46
N ASN A 17 -4.08 -2.58 17.63
CA ASN A 17 -2.76 -2.69 18.27
C ASN A 17 -2.36 -4.13 18.64
N ASP A 18 -3.32 -5.03 18.78
CA ASP A 18 -3.11 -6.44 19.12
C ASP A 18 -2.86 -7.35 17.91
N ASP A 19 -2.94 -6.83 16.68
CA ASP A 19 -2.68 -7.58 15.45
C ASP A 19 -1.16 -7.65 15.14
N GLN A 20 -0.44 -8.39 15.99
CA GLN A 20 1.01 -8.52 15.88
C GLN A 20 1.44 -9.19 14.55
N ALA A 21 0.63 -10.10 14.02
CA ALA A 21 0.91 -10.78 12.76
C ALA A 21 0.92 -9.80 11.58
N LEU A 22 -0.08 -8.90 11.50
CA LEU A 22 -0.11 -7.86 10.49
C LEU A 22 1.04 -6.85 10.66
N LEU A 23 1.33 -6.42 11.89
CA LEU A 23 2.46 -5.52 12.16
C LEU A 23 3.79 -6.12 11.72
N ASP A 24 3.99 -7.43 11.91
CA ASP A 24 5.18 -8.14 11.46
C ASP A 24 5.27 -8.25 9.93
N LEU A 25 4.12 -8.43 9.25
CA LEU A 25 4.03 -8.44 7.79
C LEU A 25 4.39 -7.07 7.18
N LEU A 26 4.05 -5.96 7.85
CA LEU A 26 4.27 -4.59 7.38
C LEU A 26 5.67 -4.03 7.69
N LYS A 27 6.57 -4.83 8.25
CA LYS A 27 7.96 -4.41 8.47
C LYS A 27 8.66 -4.12 7.14
N LYS A 28 9.55 -3.12 7.16
CA LYS A 28 10.37 -2.71 6.02
C LYS A 28 11.05 -3.91 5.34
N GLY A 29 11.01 -3.95 4.01
CA GLY A 29 11.65 -5.00 3.20
C GLY A 29 10.76 -6.21 2.92
N LYS A 30 9.56 -6.29 3.50
CA LYS A 30 8.57 -7.30 3.14
C LYS A 30 7.84 -6.93 1.86
N ARG A 31 7.60 -7.92 1.00
CA ARG A 31 6.77 -7.79 -0.19
C ARG A 31 5.34 -8.18 0.18
N VAL A 32 4.41 -7.25 0.02
CA VAL A 32 3.01 -7.40 0.42
C VAL A 32 2.09 -7.10 -0.76
N LYS A 33 0.97 -7.82 -0.85
CA LYS A 33 -0.18 -7.43 -1.66
C LYS A 33 -1.07 -6.54 -0.79
N VAL A 34 -1.49 -5.42 -1.36
CA VAL A 34 -2.37 -4.45 -0.70
C VAL A 34 -3.62 -4.30 -1.55
N GLU A 35 -4.80 -4.34 -0.92
CA GLU A 35 -6.07 -4.04 -1.57
C GLU A 35 -6.74 -2.87 -0.84
N GLY A 36 -7.52 -2.08 -1.58
CA GLY A 36 -8.06 -0.84 -1.07
C GLY A 36 -8.78 -0.02 -2.13
N PHE A 37 -9.02 1.25 -1.81
CA PHE A 37 -9.67 2.20 -2.71
C PHE A 37 -9.02 3.59 -2.63
N LEU A 38 -9.21 4.39 -3.69
CA LEU A 38 -8.81 5.79 -3.70
C LEU A 38 -9.90 6.62 -3.07
N LYS A 39 -9.53 7.48 -2.12
CA LYS A 39 -10.42 8.42 -1.46
C LYS A 39 -9.95 9.85 -1.71
N SER A 40 -10.81 10.69 -2.26
CA SER A 40 -10.56 12.12 -2.29
C SER A 40 -10.87 12.71 -0.92
N GLU A 41 -9.98 13.56 -0.42
CA GLU A 41 -10.19 14.35 0.78
C GLU A 41 -9.85 15.82 0.51
N THR A 42 -10.58 16.70 1.18
CA THR A 42 -10.29 18.14 1.16
C THR A 42 -9.93 18.55 2.57
N TYR A 43 -8.83 19.28 2.71
CA TYR A 43 -8.44 19.89 3.98
C TYR A 43 -8.17 21.38 3.77
N GLN A 44 -8.38 22.18 4.82
CA GLN A 44 -8.04 23.60 4.81
C GLN A 44 -6.67 23.84 5.41
N LYS A 45 -5.88 24.66 4.72
CA LYS A 45 -4.61 25.18 5.23
C LYS A 45 -4.44 26.62 4.77
N ASP A 46 -4.11 27.50 5.71
CA ASP A 46 -3.94 28.95 5.46
C ASP A 46 -5.15 29.59 4.75
N GLY A 47 -6.36 29.15 5.09
CA GLY A 47 -7.62 29.63 4.51
C GLY A 47 -7.89 29.17 3.07
N LYS A 48 -7.10 28.22 2.54
CA LYS A 48 -7.30 27.64 1.21
C LYS A 48 -7.65 26.16 1.31
N ASP A 49 -8.54 25.72 0.43
CA ASP A 49 -8.87 24.31 0.26
C ASP A 49 -7.77 23.60 -0.53
N HIS A 50 -7.31 22.48 0.00
CA HIS A 50 -6.37 21.57 -0.63
C HIS A 50 -7.04 20.21 -0.83
N HIS A 51 -7.01 19.72 -2.06
CA HIS A 51 -7.52 18.39 -2.41
C HIS A 51 -6.38 17.39 -2.45
N VAL A 52 -6.58 16.24 -1.82
CA VAL A 52 -5.63 15.12 -1.83
C VAL A 52 -6.37 13.84 -2.22
N ILE A 53 -5.66 12.95 -2.91
CA ILE A 53 -6.12 11.59 -3.12
C ILE A 53 -5.29 10.70 -2.20
N LYS A 54 -5.99 9.96 -1.34
CA LYS A 54 -5.40 8.98 -0.43
C LYS A 54 -5.72 7.57 -0.90
N LEU A 55 -4.75 6.68 -0.73
CA LEU A 55 -4.95 5.24 -0.93
C LEU A 55 -5.33 4.63 0.42
N ILE A 56 -6.57 4.19 0.57
CA ILE A 56 -7.07 3.57 1.79
C ILE A 56 -6.94 2.06 1.64
N ALA A 57 -6.05 1.45 2.42
CA ALA A 57 -5.85 0.01 2.40
C ALA A 57 -6.82 -0.70 3.37
N THR A 58 -7.51 -1.72 2.85
CA THR A 58 -8.51 -2.52 3.57
C THR A 58 -8.06 -3.94 3.83
N SER A 59 -7.07 -4.45 3.09
CA SER A 59 -6.50 -5.78 3.31
C SER A 59 -5.01 -5.82 2.95
N PHE A 60 -4.28 -6.72 3.63
CA PHE A 60 -2.88 -7.02 3.37
C PHE A 60 -2.70 -8.53 3.33
N SER A 61 -1.89 -9.01 2.40
CA SER A 61 -1.53 -10.42 2.29
C SER A 61 -0.11 -10.59 1.79
N GLU A 62 0.47 -11.77 2.03
CA GLU A 62 1.73 -12.14 1.42
C GLU A 62 1.56 -12.27 -0.09
N VAL A 63 2.59 -11.89 -0.85
CA VAL A 63 2.61 -12.16 -2.28
C VAL A 63 3.01 -13.63 -2.47
N GLU A 64 2.11 -14.43 -3.03
CA GLU A 64 2.43 -15.78 -3.46
C GLU A 64 3.63 -15.74 -4.41
N LYS A 65 4.69 -16.48 -4.05
CA LYS A 65 5.81 -16.69 -4.97
C LYS A 65 5.31 -17.55 -6.11
N GLN A 66 4.98 -16.94 -7.24
CA GLN A 66 4.92 -17.68 -8.49
C GLN A 66 6.29 -18.33 -8.69
N LYS A 67 6.34 -19.66 -8.75
CA LYS A 67 7.51 -20.36 -9.30
C LYS A 67 7.71 -19.74 -10.67
N LYS A 68 8.83 -19.05 -10.88
CA LYS A 68 9.28 -18.79 -12.24
C LYS A 68 9.38 -20.17 -12.90
N GLU A 69 8.52 -20.46 -13.87
CA GLU A 69 8.97 -21.31 -14.97
C GLU A 69 10.18 -20.58 -15.52
N GLU A 70 11.36 -21.17 -15.31
CA GLU A 70 12.55 -20.82 -16.06
C GLU A 70 12.18 -21.00 -17.53
N ALA A 71 11.98 -19.88 -18.23
CA ALA A 71 11.92 -19.89 -19.67
C ALA A 71 13.30 -20.38 -20.15
N ALA A 72 13.30 -21.61 -20.66
CA ALA A 72 14.43 -22.31 -21.24
C ALA A 72 15.01 -21.58 -22.46
#